data_AF-A0A5F5XD92-F1
#
_entry.id   AF-A0A5F5XD92-F1
#
_cell.length_a   1.000
_cell.length_b   1.000
_cell.length_c   1.000
_cell.angle_alpha   90.00
_cell.angle_beta   90.00
_cell.angle_gamma   90.00
#
_symmetry.space_group_name_H-M   'P 1'
#
loop_
_entity.id
_entity.type
_entity.pdbx_description
1 polymer ?
#
loop_
_entity_poly.entity_id
_entity_poly.type
_entity_poly.pdbx_seq_one_letter_code
_entity_poly.pdbx_strand_id
1 'polypeptide(L)'
;MGAQLSSQADTKAPRETLRFHPEAKGAQVRLDAQRCTARRNATFHDGIVFSQRPVLPGERVAVRVVWHEGGWCGGLRVGFTRLDPARVSAPSLPPFVCPDLELQSPTWAAMLPEGCALAGDVVCFWVNRRGRLFVRVNSGPRLLLRKGVLMGAPLWAVMDVYGTTKAIKLLGETIREDPGTAPRVARVVLRPHPEPWGEPFIFSYTVSFTSLETPDGQDPSQREGSLVPREC
;
A
#
# COMPACT_ATOMS: atom_id res chain seq x y z
N MET A 1 32.32 -41.11 -20.74
CA MET A 1 30.91 -41.32 -20.33
C MET A 1 30.52 -40.18 -19.42
N GLY A 2 29.72 -39.25 -19.94
CA GLY A 2 29.39 -37.98 -19.28
C GLY A 2 28.38 -38.15 -18.15
N ALA A 3 28.61 -37.43 -17.06
CA ALA A 3 27.72 -37.37 -15.90
C ALA A 3 26.45 -36.58 -16.24
N GLN A 4 25.29 -37.19 -15.99
CA GLN A 4 23.99 -36.56 -16.18
C GLN A 4 23.64 -35.80 -14.89
N LEU A 5 23.88 -34.49 -14.89
CA LEU A 5 23.38 -33.57 -13.85
C LEU A 5 21.89 -33.31 -14.13
N SER A 6 21.00 -34.02 -13.43
CA SER A 6 19.58 -33.71 -13.40
C SER A 6 19.36 -32.40 -12.64
N SER A 7 19.00 -31.33 -13.35
CA SER A 7 18.58 -30.06 -12.76
C SER A 7 17.24 -30.25 -12.05
N GLN A 8 17.25 -30.18 -10.72
CA GLN A 8 16.01 -30.09 -9.96
C GLN A 8 15.41 -28.70 -10.17
N ALA A 9 14.31 -28.65 -10.92
CA ALA A 9 13.42 -27.51 -10.96
C ALA A 9 12.76 -27.37 -9.58
N ASP A 10 13.21 -26.38 -8.82
CA ASP A 10 12.71 -26.03 -7.49
C ASP A 10 11.27 -25.51 -7.61
N THR A 11 10.31 -26.44 -7.63
CA THR A 11 8.88 -26.16 -7.78
C THR A 11 8.34 -25.72 -6.43
N LYS A 12 8.60 -24.46 -6.08
CA LYS A 12 8.10 -23.85 -4.85
C LYS A 12 6.57 -23.92 -4.83
N ALA A 13 6.03 -24.73 -3.91
CA ALA A 13 4.59 -24.96 -3.72
C ALA A 13 3.78 -23.64 -3.74
N PRO A 14 2.51 -23.67 -4.20
CA PRO A 14 1.64 -22.51 -4.18
C PRO A 14 1.58 -21.93 -2.76
N ARG A 15 2.00 -20.67 -2.62
CA ARG A 15 1.97 -19.99 -1.33
C ARG A 15 0.52 -19.82 -0.91
N GLU A 16 0.23 -20.00 0.38
CA GLU A 16 -1.10 -19.72 0.92
C GLU A 16 -1.51 -18.29 0.56
N THR A 17 -2.67 -18.17 -0.07
CA THR A 17 -3.33 -16.91 -0.41
C THR A 17 -3.41 -15.99 0.80
N LEU A 18 -2.99 -14.73 0.65
CA LEU A 18 -3.05 -13.75 1.72
C LEU A 18 -4.52 -13.39 2.04
N ARG A 19 -4.82 -13.30 3.33
CA ARG A 19 -6.13 -12.94 3.88
C ARG A 19 -5.91 -11.95 5.02
N PHE A 20 -6.98 -11.29 5.45
CA PHE A 20 -6.96 -10.48 6.66
C PHE A 20 -6.98 -11.37 7.90
N HIS A 21 -6.24 -10.94 8.92
CA HIS A 21 -6.26 -11.58 10.24
C HIS A 21 -7.67 -11.45 10.85
N PRO A 22 -8.26 -12.52 11.40
CA PRO A 22 -9.66 -12.51 11.85
C PRO A 22 -9.91 -11.60 13.06
N GLU A 23 -8.97 -11.54 14.00
CA GLU A 23 -9.18 -10.93 15.32
C GLU A 23 -8.54 -9.55 15.44
N ALA A 24 -7.23 -9.43 15.21
CA ALA A 24 -6.53 -8.15 15.10
C ALA A 24 -7.02 -7.31 13.91
N LYS A 25 -8.04 -6.50 14.16
CA LYS A 25 -8.60 -5.49 13.25
C LYS A 25 -9.26 -4.39 14.08
N GLY A 26 -9.34 -3.19 13.52
CA GLY A 26 -9.97 -2.05 14.16
C GLY A 26 -11.47 -2.26 14.39
N ALA A 27 -12.02 -1.52 15.36
CA ALA A 27 -13.41 -1.69 15.84
C ALA A 27 -14.46 -1.46 14.75
N GLN A 28 -14.15 -0.64 13.74
CA GLN A 28 -15.06 -0.36 12.63
C GLN A 28 -14.93 -1.36 11.47
N VAL A 29 -14.00 -2.31 11.53
CA VAL A 29 -13.74 -3.24 10.43
C VAL A 29 -14.68 -4.46 10.49
N ARG A 30 -15.36 -4.70 9.37
CA ARG A 30 -16.07 -5.96 9.08
C ARG A 30 -15.35 -6.69 7.95
N LEU A 31 -15.07 -7.96 8.18
CA LEU A 31 -14.48 -8.85 7.18
C LEU A 31 -15.57 -9.69 6.52
N ASP A 32 -15.38 -10.04 5.24
CA ASP A 32 -16.19 -11.06 4.59
C ASP A 32 -15.88 -12.48 5.12
N ALA A 33 -16.70 -13.46 4.74
CA ALA A 33 -16.56 -14.85 5.21
C ALA A 33 -15.20 -15.46 4.83
N GLN A 34 -14.67 -15.07 3.66
CA GLN A 34 -13.39 -15.51 3.13
C GLN A 34 -12.19 -14.78 3.76
N ARG A 35 -12.44 -13.70 4.52
CA ARG A 35 -11.45 -12.77 5.08
C ARG A 35 -10.55 -12.16 4.01
N CYS A 36 -11.04 -11.99 2.79
CA CYS A 36 -10.29 -11.32 1.73
C CYS A 36 -10.79 -9.90 1.49
N THR A 37 -11.96 -9.53 1.99
CA THR A 37 -12.49 -8.15 1.91
C THR A 37 -12.63 -7.56 3.31
N ALA A 38 -12.11 -6.34 3.50
CA ALA A 38 -12.27 -5.55 4.71
C ALA A 38 -13.05 -4.28 4.38
N ARG A 39 -14.12 -4.02 5.14
CA ARG A 39 -14.98 -2.85 5.00
C ARG A 39 -15.08 -2.12 6.33
N ARG A 40 -14.91 -0.79 6.32
CA ARG A 40 -15.19 0.06 7.47
C ARG A 40 -16.70 0.30 7.55
N ASN A 41 -17.31 0.12 8.72
CA ASN A 41 -18.75 0.19 8.92
C ASN A 41 -19.24 1.65 9.03
N ALA A 42 -18.75 2.39 10.02
CA ALA A 42 -19.06 3.79 10.26
C ALA A 42 -17.79 4.65 10.38
N THR A 43 -17.95 5.95 10.62
CA THR A 43 -16.90 6.96 10.87
C THR A 43 -15.81 7.01 9.79
N PHE A 44 -14.62 7.54 10.11
CA PHE A 44 -13.46 7.68 9.22
C PHE A 44 -12.17 7.00 9.75
N HIS A 45 -12.21 6.40 10.95
CA HIS A 45 -11.06 5.83 11.67
C HIS A 45 -11.35 4.40 12.19
N ASP A 46 -10.44 3.83 12.99
CA ASP A 46 -10.48 2.44 13.48
C ASP A 46 -10.55 1.41 12.33
N GLY A 47 -9.86 1.71 11.22
CA GLY A 47 -9.85 0.93 9.98
C GLY A 47 -8.66 -0.02 9.85
N ILE A 48 -7.87 -0.21 10.91
CA ILE A 48 -6.61 -0.97 10.87
C ILE A 48 -6.88 -2.45 10.60
N VAL A 49 -6.14 -3.04 9.67
CA VAL A 49 -6.15 -4.47 9.36
C VAL A 49 -4.75 -5.00 9.13
N PHE A 50 -4.56 -6.29 9.40
CA PHE A 50 -3.29 -6.98 9.22
C PHE A 50 -3.46 -8.20 8.31
N SER A 51 -2.37 -8.63 7.66
CA SER A 51 -2.33 -9.94 7.00
C SER A 51 -2.40 -11.07 8.02
N GLN A 52 -2.99 -12.21 7.64
CA GLN A 52 -3.11 -13.36 8.55
C GLN A 52 -1.79 -14.06 8.82
N ARG A 53 -0.81 -13.90 7.92
CA ARG A 53 0.53 -14.48 8.03
C ARG A 53 1.62 -13.44 7.74
N PRO A 54 2.88 -13.72 8.12
CA PRO A 54 4.02 -12.94 7.66
C PRO A 54 4.14 -12.92 6.13
N VAL A 55 4.65 -11.82 5.62
CA VAL A 55 4.96 -11.56 4.22
C VAL A 55 6.47 -11.54 4.05
N LEU A 56 6.98 -12.23 3.02
CA LEU A 56 8.42 -12.27 2.80
C LEU A 56 8.93 -10.97 2.17
N PRO A 57 10.21 -10.61 2.38
CA PRO A 57 10.83 -9.52 1.64
C PRO A 57 10.71 -9.75 0.12
N GLY A 58 10.18 -8.77 -0.60
CA GLY A 58 9.91 -8.81 -2.03
C GLY A 58 8.60 -9.49 -2.43
N GLU A 59 7.86 -10.09 -1.49
CA GLU A 59 6.50 -10.57 -1.74
C GLU A 59 5.57 -9.38 -1.90
N ARG A 60 4.81 -9.37 -3.01
CA ARG A 60 3.89 -8.28 -3.33
C ARG A 60 2.54 -8.53 -2.70
N VAL A 61 2.11 -7.57 -1.89
CA VAL A 61 0.77 -7.54 -1.31
C VAL A 61 -0.10 -6.69 -2.22
N ALA A 62 -1.06 -7.32 -2.86
CA ALA A 62 -1.98 -6.66 -3.78
C ALA A 62 -3.35 -6.50 -3.13
N VAL A 63 -3.84 -5.27 -3.06
CA VAL A 63 -5.18 -4.93 -2.59
C VAL A 63 -5.93 -4.17 -3.68
N ARG A 64 -7.16 -4.57 -3.96
CA ARG A 64 -8.10 -3.79 -4.78
C ARG A 64 -8.89 -2.88 -3.87
N VAL A 65 -9.01 -1.61 -4.24
CA VAL A 65 -9.94 -0.70 -3.59
C VAL A 65 -11.34 -0.98 -4.12
N VAL A 66 -12.24 -1.40 -3.24
CA VAL A 66 -13.58 -1.88 -3.61
C VAL A 66 -14.58 -0.75 -3.58
N TRP A 67 -14.51 0.11 -2.56
CA TRP A 67 -15.54 1.13 -2.35
C TRP A 67 -14.99 2.38 -1.68
N HIS A 68 -15.56 3.51 -2.08
CA HIS A 68 -15.23 4.86 -1.66
C HIS A 68 -16.44 5.53 -1.02
N GLU A 69 -16.17 6.37 -0.03
CA GLU A 69 -17.15 7.23 0.61
C GLU A 69 -16.68 8.69 0.48
N GLY A 70 -17.49 9.53 -0.17
CA GLY A 70 -17.23 10.97 -0.24
C GLY A 70 -17.48 11.67 1.11
N GLY A 71 -17.11 12.95 1.19
CA GLY A 71 -17.29 13.75 2.42
C GLY A 71 -16.22 13.50 3.49
N TRP A 72 -15.17 12.76 3.16
CA TRP A 72 -14.00 12.56 4.00
C TRP A 72 -12.73 13.02 3.29
N CYS A 73 -11.78 13.53 4.06
CA CYS A 73 -10.45 13.87 3.57
C CYS A 73 -9.46 12.70 3.87
N GLY A 74 -8.51 12.45 2.97
CA GLY A 74 -7.49 11.40 3.08
C GLY A 74 -7.85 10.06 2.42
N GLY A 75 -6.97 9.06 2.55
CA GLY A 75 -7.15 7.78 1.86
C GLY A 75 -6.36 6.61 2.44
N LEU A 76 -6.39 5.48 1.73
CA LEU A 76 -5.75 4.22 2.11
C LEU A 76 -4.29 4.41 2.55
N ARG A 77 -3.95 3.83 3.70
CA ARG A 77 -2.57 3.73 4.19
C ARG A 77 -2.10 2.29 4.13
N VAL A 78 -0.86 2.07 3.76
CA VAL A 78 -0.27 0.73 3.62
C VAL A 78 1.13 0.68 4.20
N GLY A 79 1.52 -0.48 4.71
CA GLY A 79 2.82 -0.66 5.34
C GLY A 79 3.10 -2.06 5.82
N PHE A 80 4.13 -2.16 6.67
CA PHE A 80 4.53 -3.39 7.32
C PHE A 80 4.75 -3.17 8.81
N THR A 81 4.49 -4.20 9.61
CA THR A 81 4.72 -4.21 11.06
C THR A 81 5.45 -5.47 11.49
N ARG A 82 6.19 -5.39 12.59
CA ARG A 82 6.71 -6.55 13.33
C ARG A 82 5.79 -6.99 14.47
N LEU A 83 4.67 -6.31 14.69
CA LEU A 83 3.64 -6.78 15.60
C LEU A 83 3.03 -8.06 15.03
N ASP A 84 3.10 -9.14 15.80
CA ASP A 84 2.39 -10.37 15.49
C ASP A 84 0.88 -10.16 15.72
N PRO A 85 0.03 -10.19 14.67
CA PRO A 85 -1.40 -9.98 14.82
C PRO A 85 -2.08 -11.00 15.73
N ALA A 86 -1.50 -12.19 15.94
CA ALA A 86 -2.01 -13.16 16.90
C ALA A 86 -1.86 -12.71 18.36
N ARG A 87 -0.98 -11.74 18.62
CA ARG A 87 -0.70 -11.17 19.95
C ARG A 87 -1.28 -9.77 20.14
N VAL A 88 -1.91 -9.21 19.11
CA VAL A 88 -2.52 -7.88 19.14
C VAL A 88 -4.00 -8.02 19.48
N SER A 89 -4.40 -7.42 20.59
CA SER A 89 -5.80 -7.37 21.01
C SER A 89 -6.52 -6.26 20.24
N ALA A 90 -7.69 -6.54 19.66
CA ALA A 90 -8.45 -5.55 18.88
C ALA A 90 -8.77 -4.25 19.66
N PRO A 91 -9.16 -4.30 20.96
CA PRO A 91 -9.34 -3.09 21.77
C PRO A 91 -8.06 -2.28 22.03
N SER A 92 -6.87 -2.86 21.86
CA SER A 92 -5.60 -2.14 22.03
C SER A 92 -5.12 -1.43 20.77
N LEU A 93 -5.82 -1.57 19.65
CA LEU A 93 -5.45 -0.89 18.42
C LEU A 93 -5.79 0.60 18.53
N PRO A 94 -4.87 1.49 18.15
CA PRO A 94 -5.16 2.91 18.08
C PRO A 94 -6.08 3.23 16.88
N PRO A 95 -6.64 4.44 16.82
CA PRO A 95 -7.52 4.84 15.72
C PRO A 95 -6.87 4.82 14.33
N PHE A 96 -5.56 5.07 14.27
CA PHE A 96 -4.82 5.23 13.02
C PHE A 96 -3.52 4.41 12.98
N VAL A 97 -3.13 3.94 11.79
CA VAL A 97 -1.79 3.35 11.62
C VAL A 97 -0.71 4.44 11.73
N CYS A 98 -0.91 5.57 11.06
CA CYS A 98 -0.01 6.73 11.11
C CYS A 98 -0.77 7.93 11.70
N PRO A 99 -0.23 8.61 12.73
CA PRO A 99 1.05 8.35 13.38
C PRO A 99 0.99 7.30 14.52
N ASP A 100 -0.21 6.97 15.02
CA ASP A 100 -0.35 6.34 16.34
C ASP A 100 0.31 4.96 16.46
N LEU A 101 -0.02 4.02 15.57
CA LEU A 101 0.56 2.66 15.64
C LEU A 101 2.07 2.68 15.38
N GLU A 102 2.56 3.55 14.48
CA GLU A 102 3.99 3.73 14.23
C GLU A 102 4.76 4.24 15.44
N LEU A 103 4.18 5.15 16.23
CA LEU A 103 4.82 5.69 17.43
C LEU A 103 4.87 4.67 18.56
N GLN A 104 3.90 3.76 18.63
CA GLN A 104 3.76 2.79 19.71
C GLN A 104 4.46 1.45 19.43
N SER A 105 4.84 1.19 18.18
CA SER A 105 5.28 -0.14 17.76
C SER A 105 6.25 -0.12 16.58
N PRO A 106 7.00 -1.20 16.33
CA PRO A 106 7.84 -1.34 15.14
C PRO A 106 6.99 -1.52 13.87
N THR A 107 6.36 -0.43 13.45
CA THR A 107 5.45 -0.32 12.30
C THR A 107 5.93 0.79 11.36
N TRP A 108 5.87 0.53 10.06
CA TRP A 108 6.25 1.47 9.01
C TRP A 108 5.18 1.46 7.92
N ALA A 109 4.45 2.55 7.83
CA ALA A 109 3.40 2.76 6.84
C ALA A 109 3.47 4.17 6.27
N ALA A 110 2.65 4.40 5.25
CA ALA A 110 2.41 5.71 4.69
C ALA A 110 1.03 5.74 4.05
N MET A 111 0.45 6.93 3.99
CA MET A 111 -0.71 7.19 3.14
C MET A 111 -0.29 7.11 1.67
N LEU A 112 -1.16 6.55 0.84
CA LEU A 112 -0.97 6.61 -0.60
C LEU A 112 -1.11 8.05 -1.09
N PRO A 113 -0.38 8.46 -2.15
CA PRO A 113 -0.55 9.77 -2.74
C PRO A 113 -1.99 9.99 -3.22
N GLU A 114 -2.38 11.25 -3.36
CA GLU A 114 -3.73 11.57 -3.85
C GLU A 114 -3.98 10.95 -5.24
N GLY A 115 -5.21 10.47 -5.46
CA GLY A 115 -5.61 9.80 -6.71
C GLY A 115 -5.03 8.39 -6.92
N CYS A 116 -4.22 7.86 -6.00
CA CYS A 116 -3.58 6.54 -6.12
C CYS A 116 -4.38 5.39 -5.48
N ALA A 117 -5.61 5.64 -5.08
CA ALA A 117 -6.42 4.68 -4.34
C ALA A 117 -7.90 4.85 -4.68
N LEU A 118 -8.27 4.98 -5.95
CA LEU A 118 -9.65 5.12 -6.41
C LEU A 118 -10.38 3.77 -6.46
N ALA A 119 -11.71 3.79 -6.40
CA ALA A 119 -12.50 2.56 -6.51
C ALA A 119 -12.18 1.83 -7.83
N GLY A 120 -11.80 0.56 -7.73
CA GLY A 120 -11.32 -0.26 -8.84
C GLY A 120 -9.80 -0.40 -8.94
N ASP A 121 -9.04 0.54 -8.37
CA ASP A 121 -7.57 0.51 -8.41
C ASP A 121 -7.01 -0.69 -7.67
N VAL A 122 -5.92 -1.23 -8.20
CA VAL A 122 -5.13 -2.27 -7.57
C VAL A 122 -3.82 -1.67 -7.06
N VAL A 123 -3.71 -1.58 -5.75
CA VAL A 123 -2.52 -1.13 -5.05
C VAL A 123 -1.67 -2.34 -4.69
N CYS A 124 -0.47 -2.41 -5.25
CA CYS A 124 0.53 -3.42 -4.95
C CYS A 124 1.68 -2.81 -4.16
N PHE A 125 1.95 -3.29 -2.95
CA PHE A 125 3.06 -2.81 -2.14
C PHE A 125 3.94 -3.94 -1.63
N TRP A 126 5.21 -3.64 -1.41
CA TRP A 126 6.22 -4.60 -0.95
C TRP A 126 7.40 -3.91 -0.30
N VAL A 127 8.12 -4.63 0.55
CA VAL A 127 9.40 -4.19 1.11
C VAL A 127 10.54 -4.96 0.48
N ASN A 128 11.62 -4.28 0.08
CA ASN A 128 12.81 -4.96 -0.42
C ASN A 128 13.78 -5.36 0.71
N ARG A 129 14.83 -6.11 0.38
CA ARG A 129 15.85 -6.53 1.36
C ARG A 129 16.63 -5.37 2.01
N ARG A 130 16.56 -4.16 1.43
CA ARG A 130 17.19 -2.94 1.96
C ARG A 130 16.25 -2.14 2.89
N GLY A 131 15.11 -2.70 3.28
CA GLY A 131 14.15 -2.02 4.16
C GLY A 131 13.44 -0.82 3.51
N ARG A 132 13.26 -0.85 2.19
CA ARG A 132 12.54 0.19 1.44
C ARG A 132 11.16 -0.32 1.05
N LEU A 133 10.13 0.39 1.50
CA LEU A 133 8.71 0.15 1.19
C LEU A 133 8.36 0.84 -0.13
N PHE A 134 7.96 0.03 -1.11
CA PHE A 134 7.48 0.50 -2.40
C PHE A 134 6.00 0.23 -2.57
N VAL A 135 5.36 1.04 -3.39
CA VAL A 135 4.01 0.81 -3.92
C VAL A 135 3.98 1.00 -5.42
N ARG A 136 3.05 0.33 -6.08
CA ARG A 136 2.62 0.59 -7.45
C ARG A 136 1.11 0.50 -7.49
N VAL A 137 0.49 1.41 -8.21
CA VAL A 137 -0.96 1.39 -8.46
C VAL A 137 -1.17 1.02 -9.91
N ASN A 138 -1.96 -0.02 -10.16
CA ASN A 138 -2.20 -0.56 -11.49
C ASN A 138 -0.87 -0.78 -12.26
N SER A 139 -0.82 -0.34 -13.52
CA SER A 139 0.37 -0.35 -14.37
C SER A 139 1.27 0.89 -14.21
N GLY A 140 1.06 1.65 -13.14
CA GLY A 140 1.75 2.92 -12.89
C GLY A 140 3.23 2.76 -12.47
N PRO A 141 3.89 3.89 -12.20
CA PRO A 141 5.27 3.87 -11.71
C PRO A 141 5.38 3.23 -10.33
N ARG A 142 6.57 2.69 -10.04
CA ARG A 142 6.93 2.28 -8.68
C ARG A 142 7.29 3.50 -7.84
N LEU A 143 6.58 3.70 -6.75
CA LEU A 143 6.78 4.80 -5.81
C LEU A 143 7.46 4.29 -4.54
N LEU A 144 8.40 5.07 -3.99
CA LEU A 144 9.00 4.79 -2.69
C LEU A 144 8.19 5.52 -1.61
N LEU A 145 7.52 4.78 -0.75
CA LEU A 145 6.72 5.35 0.34
C LEU A 145 7.54 5.59 1.60
N ARG A 146 8.40 4.62 1.97
CA ARG A 146 9.15 4.70 3.23
C ARG A 146 10.51 4.00 3.14
N LYS A 147 11.45 4.47 3.94
CA LYS A 147 12.77 3.86 4.18
C LYS A 147 12.88 3.46 5.65
N GLY A 148 13.82 2.58 5.95
CA GLY A 148 14.15 2.22 7.34
C GLY A 148 13.26 1.14 7.93
N VAL A 149 12.53 0.38 7.10
CA VAL A 149 11.82 -0.82 7.57
C VAL A 149 12.86 -1.80 8.10
N LEU A 150 12.78 -2.17 9.37
CA LEU A 150 13.75 -3.06 9.98
C LEU A 150 13.54 -4.48 9.45
N MET A 151 14.59 -5.03 8.84
CA MET A 151 14.61 -6.40 8.29
C MET A 151 15.21 -7.39 9.29
N GLY A 152 15.03 -8.70 9.06
CA GLY A 152 15.60 -9.76 9.91
C GLY A 152 14.64 -10.32 10.96
N ALA A 153 13.38 -9.90 10.95
CA ALA A 153 12.29 -10.52 11.71
C ALA A 153 11.07 -10.67 10.77
N PRO A 154 10.09 -11.54 11.12
CA PRO A 154 8.83 -11.62 10.40
C PRO A 154 8.15 -10.26 10.30
N LEU A 155 7.59 -9.96 9.11
CA LEU A 155 6.84 -8.75 8.84
C LEU A 155 5.42 -9.12 8.42
N TRP A 156 4.42 -8.49 9.00
CA TRP A 156 3.03 -8.58 8.54
C TRP A 156 2.69 -7.35 7.74
N ALA A 157 1.86 -7.51 6.71
CA ALA A 157 1.31 -6.37 6.01
C ALA A 157 0.26 -5.71 6.92
N VAL A 158 0.30 -4.38 6.99
CA VAL A 158 -0.69 -3.58 7.71
C VAL A 158 -1.30 -2.57 6.74
N MET A 159 -2.61 -2.37 6.84
CA MET A 159 -3.33 -1.37 6.07
C MET A 159 -4.31 -0.63 6.98
N ASP A 160 -4.66 0.59 6.60
CA ASP A 160 -5.64 1.41 7.29
C ASP A 160 -6.76 1.80 6.32
N VAL A 161 -7.97 1.26 6.52
CA VAL A 161 -9.17 1.61 5.73
C VAL A 161 -9.68 2.98 6.21
N TYR A 162 -8.98 4.02 5.77
CA TYR A 162 -9.07 5.38 6.29
C TYR A 162 -9.65 6.37 5.25
N GLY A 163 -10.31 7.42 5.76
CA GLY A 163 -10.78 8.55 4.97
C GLY A 163 -11.78 8.12 3.90
N THR A 164 -11.49 8.50 2.66
CA THR A 164 -12.33 8.18 1.48
C THR A 164 -12.39 6.70 1.15
N THR A 165 -11.38 5.91 1.54
CA THR A 165 -11.37 4.46 1.30
C THR A 165 -12.26 3.75 2.31
N LYS A 166 -13.31 3.09 1.82
CA LYS A 166 -14.34 2.46 2.67
C LYS A 166 -14.27 0.93 2.66
N ALA A 167 -13.77 0.33 1.57
CA ALA A 167 -13.52 -1.10 1.52
C ALA A 167 -12.35 -1.46 0.60
N ILE A 168 -11.58 -2.47 1.00
CA ILE A 168 -10.45 -3.04 0.24
C ILE A 168 -10.55 -4.57 0.19
N LYS A 169 -10.00 -5.17 -0.86
CA LYS A 169 -9.94 -6.62 -1.05
C LYS A 169 -8.52 -7.09 -1.35
N LEU A 170 -8.00 -8.00 -0.53
CA LEU A 170 -6.76 -8.72 -0.81
C LEU A 170 -6.92 -9.62 -2.03
N LEU A 171 -5.95 -9.53 -2.95
CA LEU A 171 -5.89 -10.36 -4.15
C LEU A 171 -4.95 -11.53 -3.87
N GLY A 172 -5.44 -12.75 -4.14
CA GLY A 172 -4.77 -13.98 -3.72
C GLY A 172 -3.57 -14.41 -4.57
N GLU A 173 -3.31 -13.72 -5.66
CA GLU A 173 -2.17 -13.96 -6.53
C GLU A 173 -1.09 -12.93 -6.23
N THR A 174 0.05 -13.42 -5.75
CA THR A 174 1.27 -12.63 -5.74
C THR A 174 1.63 -12.36 -7.19
N ILE A 175 1.33 -11.16 -7.70
CA ILE A 175 1.74 -10.75 -9.05
C ILE A 175 3.27 -10.84 -9.09
N ARG A 176 3.79 -11.90 -9.71
CA ARG A 176 5.20 -12.05 -10.04
C ARG A 176 5.40 -11.24 -11.32
N GLU A 177 6.18 -10.17 -11.26
CA GLU A 177 6.62 -9.53 -12.50
C GLU A 177 7.70 -10.37 -13.17
N ASP A 178 7.52 -10.56 -14.46
CA ASP A 178 8.51 -11.03 -15.42
C ASP A 178 9.73 -10.06 -15.44
N PRO A 179 10.99 -10.54 -15.39
CA PRO A 179 12.18 -9.69 -15.38
C PRO A 179 12.43 -8.80 -16.63
N GLY A 180 11.50 -8.72 -17.59
CA GLY A 180 11.74 -8.14 -18.91
C GLY A 180 11.30 -6.69 -19.17
N THR A 181 10.47 -6.06 -18.33
CA THR A 181 9.96 -4.70 -18.66
C THR A 181 10.78 -3.61 -17.98
N ALA A 182 11.60 -2.91 -18.76
CA ALA A 182 12.30 -1.71 -18.31
C ALA A 182 11.30 -0.71 -17.67
N PRO A 183 11.64 -0.11 -16.52
CA PRO A 183 10.73 0.81 -15.85
C PRO A 183 10.55 2.05 -16.72
N ARG A 184 9.31 2.37 -17.11
CA ARG A 184 8.97 3.76 -17.45
C ARG A 184 9.09 4.56 -16.16
N VAL A 185 10.20 5.28 -16.03
CA VAL A 185 10.47 6.12 -14.87
C VAL A 185 9.54 7.32 -14.96
N ALA A 186 8.36 7.23 -14.36
CA ALA A 186 7.64 8.45 -14.01
C ALA A 186 8.28 8.99 -12.72
N ARG A 187 8.87 10.19 -12.81
CA ARG A 187 9.36 10.88 -11.62
C ARG A 187 8.15 11.50 -10.94
N VAL A 188 7.67 10.85 -9.88
CA VAL A 188 6.68 11.48 -8.99
C VAL A 188 7.40 12.55 -8.19
N VAL A 189 7.15 13.80 -8.55
CA VAL A 189 7.60 14.95 -7.77
C VAL A 189 6.52 15.22 -6.74
N LEU A 190 6.78 14.81 -5.49
CA LEU A 190 6.00 15.25 -4.35
C LEU A 190 6.38 16.71 -4.08
N ARG A 191 5.50 17.64 -4.45
CA ARG A 191 5.67 19.04 -4.04
C ARG A 191 4.91 19.23 -2.73
N PRO A 192 5.58 19.57 -1.62
CA PRO A 192 4.87 20.06 -0.45
C PRO A 192 4.23 21.41 -0.81
N HIS A 193 2.93 21.54 -0.59
CA HIS A 193 2.28 22.84 -0.62
C HIS A 193 2.42 23.49 0.76
N PRO A 194 2.96 24.72 0.88
CA PRO A 194 2.82 25.50 2.10
C PRO A 194 1.37 26.03 2.17
N GLU A 195 0.60 25.58 3.17
CA GLU A 195 -0.71 26.18 3.45
C GLU A 195 -0.54 27.64 3.91
N PRO A 196 -1.44 28.56 3.50
CA PRO A 196 -1.33 29.97 3.86
C PRO A 196 -1.66 30.28 5.33
N TRP A 197 -2.07 29.29 6.15
CA TRP A 197 -2.47 29.52 7.53
C TRP A 197 -2.04 28.39 8.46
N GLY A 198 -0.81 28.46 8.97
CA GLY A 198 -0.42 28.11 10.35
C GLY A 198 -0.78 26.77 11.02
N GLU A 199 -1.45 25.81 10.38
CA GLU A 199 -1.89 24.57 11.03
C GLU A 199 -0.93 23.40 10.74
N PRO A 200 -0.34 22.73 11.75
CA PRO A 200 0.83 21.85 11.54
C PRO A 200 0.56 20.44 10.97
N PHE A 201 -0.64 20.10 10.47
CA PHE A 201 -1.02 18.68 10.34
C PHE A 201 -1.57 18.18 9.00
N ILE A 202 -1.58 18.98 7.93
CA ILE A 202 -1.99 18.48 6.60
C ILE A 202 -0.91 18.80 5.58
N PHE A 203 -0.05 17.82 5.28
CA PHE A 203 0.78 17.89 4.09
C PHE A 203 -0.08 17.51 2.88
N SER A 204 -0.54 18.48 2.11
CA SER A 204 -1.07 18.23 0.77
C SER A 204 0.10 17.99 -0.19
N TYR A 205 -0.02 16.94 -1.01
CA TYR A 205 1.01 16.53 -1.97
C TYR A 205 0.41 16.48 -3.36
N THR A 206 0.81 17.37 -4.26
CA THR A 206 0.44 17.25 -5.67
C THR A 206 1.35 16.22 -6.34
N VAL A 207 0.75 15.20 -6.95
CA VAL A 207 1.47 14.20 -7.76
C VAL A 207 1.52 14.70 -9.20
N SER A 208 2.72 15.04 -9.66
CA SER A 208 2.96 15.31 -11.09
C SER A 208 3.70 14.12 -11.71
N PHE A 209 3.20 13.67 -12.85
CA PHE A 209 3.81 12.60 -13.64
C PHE A 209 4.61 13.22 -14.78
N THR A 210 5.94 13.20 -14.71
CA THR A 210 6.78 13.49 -15.88
C THR A 210 7.24 12.18 -16.49
N SER A 211 6.78 11.91 -17.72
CA SER A 211 7.39 10.87 -18.55
C SER A 211 8.81 11.32 -18.88
N LEU A 212 9.83 10.54 -18.50
CA LEU A 212 11.16 10.73 -19.06
C LEU A 212 11.09 10.19 -20.49
N GLU A 213 10.88 11.09 -21.45
CA GLU A 213 10.99 10.77 -22.87
C GLU A 213 12.40 10.23 -23.16
N THR A 214 12.46 9.14 -23.90
CA THR A 214 13.64 8.74 -24.67
C THR A 214 13.99 9.87 -25.65
N PRO A 215 15.28 10.07 -25.98
CA PRO A 215 15.68 11.13 -26.88
C PRO A 215 15.25 10.74 -28.29
N ASP A 216 14.09 11.22 -28.72
CA ASP A 216 13.86 11.66 -30.08
C ASP A 216 12.59 12.51 -30.11
N GLY A 217 12.77 13.74 -30.59
CA GLY A 217 11.82 14.82 -30.43
C GLY A 217 10.47 14.54 -31.06
N GLN A 218 9.43 14.59 -30.23
CA GLN A 218 8.10 14.94 -30.68
C GLN A 218 7.30 15.55 -29.53
N ASP A 219 7.08 16.86 -29.63
CA ASP A 219 6.28 17.68 -28.73
C ASP A 219 4.85 17.13 -28.57
N PRO A 220 4.41 16.79 -27.34
CA PRO A 220 3.01 16.60 -27.07
C PRO A 220 2.51 17.75 -26.17
N SER A 221 1.65 18.57 -26.76
CA SER A 221 0.70 19.47 -26.11
C SER A 221 0.40 19.08 -24.66
N GLN A 222 0.78 19.96 -23.74
CA GLN A 222 0.48 19.87 -22.32
C GLN A 222 -1.01 19.62 -22.10
N ARG A 223 -1.39 18.40 -21.69
CA ARG A 223 -2.63 18.21 -20.93
C ARG A 223 -2.32 18.50 -19.48
N GLU A 224 -2.25 19.78 -19.16
CA GLU A 224 -2.25 20.26 -17.79
C GLU A 224 -3.67 20.04 -17.23
N GLY A 225 -3.91 18.85 -16.69
CA GLY A 225 -5.09 18.57 -15.89
C GLY A 225 -4.91 19.19 -14.51
N SER A 226 -5.25 20.48 -14.37
CA SER A 226 -5.46 21.08 -13.06
C SER A 226 -6.73 20.45 -12.46
N LEU A 227 -6.54 19.41 -11.65
CA LEU A 227 -7.56 19.02 -10.69
C LEU A 227 -7.44 20.01 -9.53
N VAL A 228 -8.28 21.04 -9.60
CA VAL A 228 -8.54 21.96 -8.50
C VAL A 228 -8.77 21.12 -7.24
N PRO A 229 -8.13 21.45 -6.10
CA PRO A 229 -8.46 20.82 -4.83
C PRO A 229 -9.97 20.93 -4.64
N ARG A 230 -10.67 19.80 -4.56
CA ARG A 230 -12.04 19.84 -4.06
C ARG A 230 -11.90 20.04 -2.57
N GLU A 231 -12.15 21.27 -2.14
CA GLU A 231 -12.31 21.62 -0.74
C GLU A 231 -13.28 20.61 -0.09
N CYS A 232 -12.79 19.97 0.97
CA CYS A 232 -13.62 19.73 2.14
C CYS A 232 -14.05 21.14 2.63
#